data_AF-T1WVL9-F1
#
_entry.id   AF-T1WVL9-F1
#
_cell.length_a   1.000
_cell.length_b   1.000
_cell.length_c   1.000
_cell.angle_alpha   90.00
_cell.angle_beta   90.00
_cell.angle_gamma   90.00
#
_symmetry.space_group_name_H-M   'P 1'
#
loop_
_entity.id
_entity.type
_entity.pdbx_description
1 polymer ?
#
loop_
_entity_poly.entity_id
_entity_poly.type
_entity_poly.pdbx_seq_one_letter_code
_entity_poly.pdbx_strand_id
1 'polypeptide(L)'
;GEDGFMRAGQSLLPAPSMAMYSGLIFVSLDPDAPPLCDYLGDFAFYLDLYTRQSPMGIELRGPQRWRIKANWKIGAENFAGDSYHTPHTHASVVDIGLFREPKASKRKEGALYVAGPGAGTTYKLPPGDFAEQLRYVGYPDDMIPAVTASWSARQRALVSDSGFMVSAATLFPNLSFVHNWPQIDAAGTVVPFISLRQWQPVSECETEVLSWFVVDAAAPKEFKRNSYKAYVMCFGSSGMFEQDDV
;
A
#
# COMPACT_ATOMS: atom_id res chain seq x y z
N GLY A 1 -37.37 27.21 -1.60
CA GLY A 1 -36.77 27.68 -2.85
C GLY A 1 -37.53 28.91 -3.25
N GLU A 2 -37.17 29.54 -4.36
CA GLU A 2 -37.92 30.69 -4.87
C GLU A 2 -39.38 30.30 -5.20
N ASP A 3 -39.64 29.02 -5.49
CA ASP A 3 -40.98 28.46 -5.72
C ASP A 3 -41.66 27.84 -4.46
N GLY A 4 -41.29 28.27 -3.24
CA GLY A 4 -41.93 27.77 -2.00
C GLY A 4 -41.46 26.40 -1.50
N PHE A 5 -40.46 25.78 -2.13
CA PHE A 5 -39.90 24.50 -1.66
C PHE A 5 -39.26 24.60 -0.26
N MET A 6 -39.69 23.77 0.69
CA MET A 6 -39.07 23.72 2.03
C MET A 6 -37.63 23.22 1.93
N ARG A 7 -36.64 24.09 2.17
CA ARG A 7 -35.22 23.73 2.12
C ARG A 7 -34.73 23.07 3.42
N ALA A 8 -35.34 23.42 4.55
CA ALA A 8 -34.99 22.81 5.83
C ALA A 8 -35.36 21.32 5.82
N GLY A 9 -34.41 20.47 6.21
CA GLY A 9 -34.58 19.00 6.22
C GLY A 9 -34.50 18.32 4.85
N GLN A 10 -34.16 19.05 3.78
CA GLN A 10 -34.00 18.53 2.41
C GLN A 10 -32.54 18.60 1.92
N SER A 11 -31.57 18.47 2.84
CA SER A 11 -30.15 18.40 2.49
C SER A 11 -29.76 17.00 2.04
N LEU A 12 -28.62 16.89 1.34
CA LEU A 12 -27.96 15.60 1.19
C LEU A 12 -27.68 15.00 2.57
N LEU A 13 -27.79 13.67 2.68
CA LEU A 13 -27.46 12.98 3.92
C LEU A 13 -25.95 13.13 4.16
N PRO A 14 -25.53 13.61 5.35
CA PRO A 14 -24.11 13.66 5.68
C PRO A 14 -23.56 12.23 5.85
N ALA A 15 -22.25 12.07 5.69
CA ALA A 15 -21.56 10.87 6.16
C ALA A 15 -21.80 10.73 7.68
N PRO A 16 -22.40 9.62 8.17
CA PRO A 16 -22.75 9.48 9.59
C PRO A 16 -21.56 9.61 10.54
N SER A 17 -20.42 9.04 10.15
CA SER A 17 -19.15 9.23 10.84
C SER A 17 -18.02 9.35 9.81
N MET A 18 -17.16 10.36 9.96
CA MET A 18 -16.06 10.65 9.05
C MET A 18 -14.83 11.10 9.84
N ALA A 19 -13.67 10.58 9.48
CA ALA A 19 -12.39 11.01 10.03
C ALA A 19 -11.29 10.88 8.98
N MET A 20 -10.16 11.52 9.24
CA MET A 20 -8.99 11.49 8.38
C MET A 20 -7.77 11.00 9.15
N TYR A 21 -6.97 10.15 8.52
CA TYR A 21 -5.69 9.70 9.06
C TYR A 21 -4.63 9.75 7.95
N SER A 22 -3.56 10.51 8.16
CA SER A 22 -2.44 10.61 7.20
C SER A 22 -2.87 11.01 5.77
N GLY A 23 -3.85 11.92 5.67
CA GLY A 23 -4.43 12.37 4.40
C GLY A 23 -5.47 11.42 3.78
N LEU A 24 -5.66 10.22 4.33
CA LEU A 24 -6.69 9.28 3.91
C LEU A 24 -8.00 9.58 4.65
N ILE A 25 -9.10 9.71 3.90
CA ILE A 25 -10.43 9.99 4.45
C ILE A 25 -11.20 8.67 4.56
N PHE A 26 -11.72 8.38 5.75
CA PHE A 26 -12.55 7.21 6.04
C PHE A 26 -13.96 7.64 6.43
N VAL A 27 -14.94 6.87 5.98
CA VAL A 27 -16.36 7.09 6.25
C VAL A 27 -16.98 5.80 6.78
N SER A 28 -17.72 5.90 7.87
CA SER A 28 -18.60 4.85 8.38
C SER A 28 -20.05 5.28 8.22
N LEU A 29 -20.90 4.31 7.86
CA LEU A 29 -22.36 4.48 7.84
C LEU A 29 -22.98 4.32 9.24
N ASP A 30 -22.22 3.79 10.19
CA ASP A 30 -22.62 3.71 11.59
C ASP A 30 -22.25 5.03 12.30
N PRO A 31 -23.23 5.82 12.78
CA PRO A 31 -22.97 7.07 13.51
C PRO A 31 -22.31 6.83 14.87
N ASP A 32 -22.45 5.63 15.44
CA ASP A 32 -21.88 5.24 16.73
C ASP A 32 -20.53 4.51 16.57
N ALA A 33 -19.96 4.52 15.36
CA ALA A 33 -18.66 3.94 15.08
C ALA A 33 -17.57 4.53 15.98
N PRO A 34 -16.60 3.71 16.44
CA PRO A 34 -15.50 4.21 17.26
C PRO A 34 -14.68 5.26 16.49
N PRO A 35 -13.98 6.17 17.19
CA PRO A 35 -13.01 7.06 16.57
C PRO A 35 -12.04 6.30 15.67
N LEU A 36 -11.69 6.87 14.51
CA LEU A 36 -10.85 6.18 13.52
C LEU A 36 -9.51 5.70 14.08
N CYS A 37 -8.87 6.47 14.98
CA CYS A 37 -7.64 6.05 15.63
C CYS A 37 -7.83 4.79 16.49
N ASP A 38 -8.97 4.65 17.17
CA ASP A 38 -9.29 3.49 17.99
C ASP A 38 -9.59 2.28 17.09
N TYR A 39 -10.29 2.49 15.97
CA TYR A 39 -10.51 1.45 14.96
C TYR A 39 -9.19 0.94 14.38
N LEU A 40 -8.32 1.85 13.93
CA LEU A 40 -7.01 1.49 13.36
C LEU A 40 -6.16 0.70 14.34
N GLY A 41 -6.22 1.04 15.64
CA GLY A 41 -5.46 0.38 16.69
C GLY A 41 -3.98 0.25 16.32
N ASP A 42 -3.43 -0.95 16.52
CA ASP A 42 -2.03 -1.24 16.20
C ASP A 42 -1.70 -1.14 14.70
N PHE A 43 -2.69 -1.20 13.80
CA PHE A 43 -2.43 -1.06 12.37
C PHE A 43 -1.92 0.34 12.00
N ALA A 44 -2.22 1.36 12.81
CA ALA A 44 -1.72 2.73 12.60
C ALA A 44 -0.18 2.76 12.50
N PHE A 45 0.52 1.89 13.26
CA PHE A 45 1.97 1.74 13.20
C PHE A 45 2.46 1.33 11.80
N TYR A 46 1.76 0.41 11.14
CA TYR A 46 2.11 -0.09 9.82
C TYR A 46 1.61 0.84 8.71
N LEU A 47 0.44 1.44 8.86
CA LEU A 47 -0.11 2.42 7.90
C LEU A 47 0.84 3.61 7.70
N ASP A 48 1.50 4.05 8.76
CA ASP A 48 2.50 5.12 8.71
C ASP A 48 3.72 4.76 7.85
N LEU A 49 4.11 3.48 7.75
CA LEU A 49 5.20 3.02 6.87
C LEU A 49 4.85 3.20 5.38
N TYR A 50 3.55 3.16 5.05
CA TYR A 50 3.05 3.40 3.70
C TYR A 50 2.79 4.89 3.41
N THR A 51 2.53 5.71 4.43
CA THR A 51 1.97 7.07 4.24
C THR A 51 2.75 8.22 4.86
N ARG A 52 3.81 7.95 5.64
CA ARG A 52 4.56 8.98 6.39
C ARG A 52 6.07 8.93 6.17
N GLN A 53 6.50 8.93 4.92
CA GLN A 53 7.93 9.02 4.57
C GLN A 53 8.50 10.43 4.83
N SER A 54 7.65 11.46 4.85
CA SER A 54 8.01 12.83 5.22
C SER A 54 6.84 13.53 5.93
N PRO A 55 7.06 14.69 6.60
CA PRO A 55 5.97 15.48 7.17
C PRO A 55 5.03 16.10 6.11
N MET A 56 5.39 16.05 4.83
CA MET A 56 4.55 16.58 3.74
C MET A 56 3.42 15.61 3.34
N GLY A 57 3.42 14.39 3.89
CA GLY A 57 2.42 13.37 3.59
C GLY A 57 2.55 12.81 2.18
N ILE A 58 1.45 12.29 1.65
CA ILE A 58 1.40 11.58 0.36
C ILE A 58 0.58 12.31 -0.69
N GLU A 59 0.97 12.12 -1.95
CA GLU A 59 0.20 12.42 -3.14
C GLU A 59 -0.28 11.10 -3.79
N LEU A 60 -1.50 11.11 -4.31
CA LEU A 60 -2.08 9.98 -5.02
C LEU A 60 -2.20 10.27 -6.52
N ARG A 61 -1.91 9.27 -7.35
CA ARG A 61 -2.20 9.29 -8.79
C ARG A 61 -3.09 8.11 -9.17
N GLY A 62 -4.24 8.39 -9.77
CA GLY A 62 -5.29 7.41 -10.08
C GLY A 62 -6.67 7.91 -9.65
N PRO A 63 -7.64 7.00 -9.40
CA PRO A 63 -7.49 5.55 -9.50
C PRO A 63 -7.52 5.06 -10.94
N GLN A 64 -6.74 4.04 -11.25
CA GLN A 64 -7.12 3.10 -12.31
C GLN A 64 -8.31 2.28 -11.83
N ARG A 65 -9.31 2.06 -12.68
CA ARG A 65 -10.56 1.38 -12.34
C ARG A 65 -10.87 0.28 -13.35
N TRP A 66 -11.10 -0.94 -12.86
CA TRP A 66 -11.52 -2.07 -13.68
C TRP A 66 -12.37 -3.05 -12.86
N ARG A 67 -13.10 -3.94 -13.56
CA ARG A 67 -13.93 -4.99 -12.94
C ARG A 67 -13.23 -6.33 -13.07
N ILE A 68 -13.28 -7.12 -12.00
CA ILE A 68 -12.82 -8.51 -11.98
C ILE A 68 -13.97 -9.43 -11.56
N LYS A 69 -13.99 -10.65 -12.09
CA LYS A 69 -15.03 -11.66 -11.78
C LYS A 69 -14.64 -12.49 -10.56
N ALA A 70 -14.41 -11.80 -9.45
CA ALA A 70 -14.06 -12.40 -8.18
C ALA A 70 -14.74 -11.64 -7.03
N ASN A 71 -14.96 -12.34 -5.92
CA ASN A 71 -15.42 -11.72 -4.69
C ASN A 71 -14.30 -10.83 -4.09
N TRP A 72 -14.66 -9.66 -3.57
CA TRP A 72 -13.70 -8.68 -3.03
C TRP A 72 -12.80 -9.25 -1.93
N LYS A 73 -13.28 -10.26 -1.20
CA LYS A 73 -12.53 -10.95 -0.14
C LYS A 73 -11.27 -11.63 -0.66
N ILE A 74 -11.25 -12.08 -1.92
CA ILE A 74 -10.08 -12.76 -2.51
C ILE A 74 -8.89 -11.79 -2.57
N GLY A 75 -9.09 -10.59 -3.13
CA GLY A 75 -8.04 -9.58 -3.16
C GLY A 75 -7.65 -9.07 -1.77
N ALA A 76 -8.63 -8.90 -0.88
CA ALA A 76 -8.38 -8.47 0.50
C ALA A 76 -7.54 -9.50 1.28
N GLU A 77 -7.85 -10.79 1.18
CA GLU A 77 -7.13 -11.88 1.86
C GLU A 77 -5.73 -12.10 1.28
N ASN A 78 -5.60 -12.07 -0.06
CA ASN A 78 -4.30 -12.15 -0.73
C ASN A 78 -3.32 -11.10 -0.17
N PHE A 79 -3.74 -9.83 -0.10
CA PHE A 79 -2.89 -8.75 0.41
C PHE A 79 -2.73 -8.77 1.95
N ALA A 80 -3.64 -9.42 2.68
CA ALA A 80 -3.57 -9.53 4.13
C ALA A 80 -2.48 -10.50 4.60
N GLY A 81 -2.10 -11.48 3.79
CA GLY A 81 -1.17 -12.52 4.25
C GLY A 81 -0.67 -13.53 3.23
N ASP A 82 -1.10 -13.49 1.97
CA ASP A 82 -0.68 -14.51 1.01
C ASP A 82 0.70 -14.17 0.42
N SER A 83 1.77 -14.61 1.08
CA SER A 83 3.11 -14.64 0.50
C SER A 83 3.42 -15.95 -0.25
N TYR A 84 2.50 -16.93 -0.21
CA TYR A 84 2.70 -18.27 -0.72
C TYR A 84 2.47 -18.35 -2.24
N HIS A 85 1.53 -17.57 -2.78
CA HIS A 85 1.24 -17.55 -4.20
C HIS A 85 2.42 -17.05 -5.04
N THR A 86 3.21 -16.09 -4.53
CA THR A 86 4.17 -15.35 -5.36
C THR A 86 5.13 -16.22 -6.19
N PRO A 87 5.83 -17.23 -5.64
CA PRO A 87 6.73 -18.06 -6.46
C PRO A 87 6.02 -18.96 -7.47
N HIS A 88 4.70 -19.11 -7.38
CA HIS A 88 3.90 -19.94 -8.29
C HIS A 88 3.14 -19.09 -9.31
N THR A 89 2.29 -18.18 -8.83
CA THR A 89 1.46 -17.30 -9.68
C THR A 89 2.31 -16.39 -10.54
N HIS A 90 3.38 -15.80 -9.98
CA HIS A 90 4.24 -14.85 -10.70
C HIS A 90 5.55 -15.48 -11.18
N ALA A 91 5.54 -16.78 -11.51
CA ALA A 91 6.73 -17.48 -12.02
C ALA A 91 7.32 -16.78 -13.26
N SER A 92 6.44 -16.26 -14.14
CA SER A 92 6.80 -15.45 -15.31
C SER A 92 7.66 -14.23 -14.93
N VAL A 93 7.27 -13.53 -13.85
CA VAL A 93 7.96 -12.32 -13.37
C VAL A 93 9.28 -12.65 -12.66
N VAL A 94 9.32 -13.80 -11.98
CA VAL A 94 10.54 -14.34 -11.38
C VAL A 94 11.57 -14.69 -12.46
N ASP A 95 11.13 -15.33 -13.55
CA ASP A 95 12.00 -15.76 -14.65
C ASP A 95 12.68 -14.61 -15.39
N ILE A 96 11.97 -13.48 -15.57
CA ILE A 96 12.54 -12.28 -16.19
C ILE A 96 13.42 -11.46 -15.24
N GLY A 97 13.54 -11.87 -13.97
CA GLY A 97 14.42 -11.22 -12.99
C GLY A 97 13.99 -9.80 -12.63
N LEU A 98 12.68 -9.49 -12.65
CA LEU A 98 12.19 -8.13 -12.39
C LEU A 98 12.55 -7.65 -10.98
N PHE A 99 12.73 -8.55 -10.03
CA PHE A 99 13.22 -8.26 -8.69
C PHE A 99 14.66 -8.75 -8.55
N ARG A 100 15.49 -7.95 -7.86
CA ARG A 100 16.90 -8.28 -7.58
C ARG A 100 17.12 -9.70 -7.03
N GLU A 101 16.13 -10.25 -6.33
CA GLU A 101 16.26 -11.55 -5.68
C GLU A 101 15.12 -12.52 -6.08
N PRO A 102 15.30 -13.30 -7.16
CA PRO A 102 14.27 -14.21 -7.69
C PRO A 102 14.12 -15.53 -6.90
N LYS A 103 14.85 -15.74 -5.80
CA LYS A 103 14.82 -17.03 -5.08
C LYS A 103 13.66 -17.07 -4.08
N ALA A 104 12.66 -17.92 -4.36
CA ALA A 104 11.52 -18.20 -3.50
C ALA A 104 11.88 -18.49 -2.01
N SER A 105 13.08 -18.98 -1.73
CA SER A 105 13.58 -19.25 -0.38
C SER A 105 13.68 -18.01 0.51
N LYS A 106 14.02 -16.83 -0.04
CA LYS A 106 14.16 -15.59 0.73
C LYS A 106 12.81 -15.01 1.15
N ARG A 107 11.73 -15.26 0.40
CA ARG A 107 10.37 -14.88 0.83
C ARG A 107 9.91 -15.64 2.09
N LYS A 108 10.49 -16.81 2.37
CA LYS A 108 10.23 -17.57 3.61
C LYS A 108 10.81 -16.91 4.86
N GLU A 109 11.72 -15.95 4.70
CA GLU A 109 12.38 -15.26 5.81
C GLU A 109 11.61 -14.01 6.26
N GLY A 110 10.57 -13.61 5.51
CA GLY A 110 9.65 -12.56 5.91
C GLY A 110 8.77 -12.96 7.10
N ALA A 111 8.09 -11.98 7.69
CA ALA A 111 7.12 -12.18 8.76
C ALA A 111 5.71 -11.78 8.33
N LEU A 112 4.74 -12.55 8.80
CA LEU A 112 3.31 -12.24 8.79
C LEU A 112 2.95 -11.55 10.10
N TYR A 113 2.09 -10.54 10.05
CA TYR A 113 1.61 -9.85 11.23
C TYR A 113 0.10 -9.62 11.17
N VAL A 114 -0.50 -9.57 12.35
CA VAL A 114 -1.88 -9.10 12.58
C VAL A 114 -1.78 -7.97 13.60
N ALA A 115 -2.40 -6.84 13.31
CA ALA A 115 -2.34 -5.63 14.11
C ALA A 115 -3.73 -4.99 14.11
N GLY A 116 -4.51 -5.20 15.17
CA GLY A 116 -5.89 -4.74 15.25
C GLY A 116 -6.75 -5.22 14.06
N PRO A 117 -7.37 -4.31 13.30
CA PRO A 117 -8.21 -4.66 12.14
C PRO A 117 -7.41 -5.00 10.88
N GLY A 118 -6.08 -4.94 10.91
CA GLY A 118 -5.25 -5.16 9.74
C GLY A 118 -4.30 -6.33 9.87
N ALA A 119 -3.87 -6.84 8.72
CA ALA A 119 -2.86 -7.87 8.62
C ALA A 119 -1.96 -7.61 7.41
N GLY A 120 -0.74 -8.13 7.44
CA GLY A 120 0.17 -7.98 6.32
C GLY A 120 1.40 -8.85 6.39
N THR A 121 2.25 -8.65 5.39
CA THR A 121 3.50 -9.37 5.17
C THR A 121 4.68 -8.40 5.14
N THR A 122 5.88 -8.94 5.37
CA THR A 122 7.13 -8.21 5.29
C THR A 122 8.15 -8.97 4.45
N TYR A 123 9.11 -8.27 3.87
CA TYR A 123 10.32 -8.85 3.31
C TYR A 123 11.47 -8.76 4.31
N LYS A 124 12.34 -9.77 4.27
CA LYS A 124 13.62 -9.72 4.97
C LYS A 124 14.62 -8.88 4.19
N LEU A 125 15.26 -7.94 4.87
CA LEU A 125 16.36 -7.14 4.35
C LEU A 125 17.70 -7.76 4.74
N PRO A 126 18.77 -7.54 3.94
CA PRO A 126 20.12 -7.88 4.38
C PRO A 126 20.50 -7.09 5.64
N PRO A 127 21.46 -7.61 6.44
CA PRO A 127 22.02 -6.86 7.56
C PRO A 127 22.60 -5.51 7.08
N GLY A 128 22.38 -4.47 7.86
CA GLY A 128 22.83 -3.11 7.60
C GLY A 128 22.19 -2.13 8.56
N ASP A 129 22.68 -0.90 8.60
CA ASP A 129 22.00 0.17 9.31
C ASP A 129 20.72 0.61 8.58
N PHE A 130 19.94 1.49 9.23
CA PHE A 130 18.68 1.98 8.70
C PHE A 130 18.83 2.64 7.31
N ALA A 131 19.89 3.43 7.09
CA ALA A 131 20.11 4.14 5.84
C ALA A 131 20.57 3.17 4.74
N GLU A 132 21.48 2.24 5.05
CA GLU A 132 21.92 1.18 4.14
C GLU A 132 20.75 0.31 3.66
N GLN A 133 19.84 -0.03 4.57
CA GLN A 133 18.65 -0.82 4.25
C GLN A 133 17.63 -0.05 3.40
N LEU A 134 17.43 1.26 3.65
CA LEU A 134 16.60 2.08 2.78
C LEU A 134 17.22 2.24 1.37
N ARG A 135 18.55 2.36 1.26
CA ARG A 135 19.25 2.33 -0.04
C ARG A 135 19.09 0.99 -0.74
N TYR A 136 19.12 -0.13 0.01
CA TYR A 136 18.87 -1.45 -0.55
C TYR A 136 17.47 -1.56 -1.17
N VAL A 137 16.45 -1.03 -0.49
CA VAL A 137 15.07 -0.92 -0.98
C VAL A 137 14.96 0.03 -2.19
N GLY A 138 15.92 0.95 -2.37
CA GLY A 138 16.02 1.86 -3.52
C GLY A 138 15.51 3.28 -3.23
N TYR A 139 15.39 3.66 -1.96
CA TYR A 139 15.17 5.07 -1.61
C TYR A 139 16.46 5.88 -1.83
N PRO A 140 16.37 7.08 -2.45
CA PRO A 140 17.53 7.94 -2.67
C PRO A 140 17.98 8.63 -1.38
N ASP A 141 19.26 9.02 -1.31
CA ASP A 141 19.84 9.70 -0.15
C ASP A 141 19.07 10.97 0.25
N ASP A 142 18.51 11.69 -0.72
CA ASP A 142 17.71 12.91 -0.48
C ASP A 142 16.44 12.63 0.35
N MET A 143 15.91 11.41 0.31
CA MET A 143 14.70 11.04 1.07
C MET A 143 15.00 10.47 2.45
N ILE A 144 16.17 9.84 2.63
CA ILE A 144 16.49 9.08 3.86
C ILE A 144 16.43 9.95 5.13
N PRO A 145 16.95 11.20 5.16
CA PRO A 145 16.82 12.06 6.34
C PRO A 145 15.37 12.36 6.71
N ALA A 146 14.51 12.60 5.73
CA ALA A 146 13.09 12.87 5.97
C ALA A 146 12.37 11.63 6.53
N VAL A 147 12.65 10.44 5.97
CA VAL A 147 12.12 9.16 6.49
C VAL A 147 12.60 8.91 7.92
N THR A 148 13.89 9.13 8.17
CA THR A 148 14.50 8.95 9.50
C THR A 148 13.84 9.84 10.55
N ALA A 149 13.54 11.10 10.20
CA ALA A 149 12.88 12.05 11.08
C ALA A 149 11.38 11.75 11.28
N SER A 150 10.71 11.20 10.25
CA SER A 150 9.26 11.00 10.25
C SER A 150 8.84 9.69 10.92
N TRP A 151 9.59 8.61 10.71
CA TRP A 151 9.30 7.32 11.33
C TRP A 151 9.76 7.30 12.79
N SER A 152 8.93 6.73 13.65
CA SER A 152 9.22 6.52 15.07
C SER A 152 10.44 5.60 15.28
N ALA A 153 11.03 5.66 16.47
CA ALA A 153 12.14 4.76 16.83
C ALA A 153 11.77 3.27 16.66
N ARG A 154 10.53 2.90 16.97
CA ARG A 154 10.04 1.52 16.82
C ARG A 154 9.88 1.11 15.35
N GLN A 155 9.44 2.02 14.48
CA GLN A 155 9.39 1.78 13.02
C GLN A 155 10.79 1.63 12.43
N ARG A 156 11.74 2.47 12.86
CA ARG A 156 13.14 2.32 12.43
C ARG A 156 13.75 1.01 12.90
N ALA A 157 13.49 0.60 14.15
CA ALA A 157 13.95 -0.68 14.70
C ALA A 157 13.34 -1.91 14.00
N LEU A 158 12.11 -1.81 13.46
CA LEU A 158 11.55 -2.86 12.60
C LEU A 158 12.43 -3.08 11.35
N VAL A 159 12.91 -1.98 10.78
CA VAL A 159 13.78 -1.99 9.59
C VAL A 159 15.20 -2.39 10.00
N SER A 160 15.91 -1.59 10.80
CA SER A 160 17.33 -1.79 11.14
C SER A 160 17.59 -3.04 11.98
N ASP A 161 16.85 -3.23 13.07
CA ASP A 161 17.20 -4.22 14.09
C ASP A 161 16.56 -5.57 13.75
N SER A 162 15.29 -5.54 13.32
CA SER A 162 14.56 -6.75 12.93
C SER A 162 14.80 -7.14 11.46
N GLY A 163 15.31 -6.22 10.63
CA GLY A 163 15.60 -6.48 9.22
C GLY A 163 14.34 -6.65 8.37
N PHE A 164 13.23 -5.98 8.71
CA PHE A 164 11.96 -6.15 8.00
C PHE A 164 11.48 -4.87 7.33
N MET A 165 11.06 -4.98 6.07
CA MET A 165 10.33 -3.93 5.36
C MET A 165 8.92 -4.43 5.03
N VAL A 166 7.92 -3.57 5.17
CA VAL A 166 6.54 -3.91 4.78
C VAL A 166 6.46 -4.26 3.29
N SER A 167 5.68 -5.29 2.99
CA SER A 167 5.41 -5.77 1.63
C SER A 167 3.96 -5.44 1.28
N ALA A 168 3.01 -6.34 1.56
CA ALA A 168 1.60 -6.13 1.36
C ALA A 168 0.84 -6.10 2.70
N ALA A 169 -0.28 -5.40 2.72
CA ALA A 169 -1.17 -5.39 3.88
C ALA A 169 -2.61 -5.12 3.45
N THR A 170 -3.56 -5.53 4.29
CA THR A 170 -4.96 -5.13 4.20
C THR A 170 -5.41 -4.54 5.53
N LEU A 171 -5.97 -3.34 5.47
CA LEU A 171 -6.81 -2.77 6.51
C LEU A 171 -8.25 -3.23 6.24
N PHE A 172 -8.84 -3.96 7.19
CA PHE A 172 -10.23 -4.40 7.06
C PHE A 172 -11.16 -3.19 6.82
N PRO A 173 -12.20 -3.35 5.98
CA PRO A 173 -12.53 -4.56 5.23
C PRO A 173 -11.71 -4.75 3.96
N ASN A 174 -11.53 -3.71 3.15
CA ASN A 174 -11.20 -3.88 1.74
C ASN A 174 -10.18 -2.86 1.21
N LEU A 175 -9.36 -2.28 2.09
CA LEU A 175 -8.30 -1.35 1.71
C LEU A 175 -6.93 -2.04 1.81
N SER A 176 -6.30 -2.30 0.68
CA SER A 176 -5.02 -2.98 0.61
C SER A 176 -3.89 -2.05 0.17
N PHE A 177 -2.68 -2.39 0.59
CA PHE A 177 -1.45 -1.65 0.33
C PHE A 177 -0.39 -2.63 -0.18
N VAL A 178 0.45 -2.19 -1.10
CA VAL A 178 1.67 -2.94 -1.45
C VAL A 178 2.84 -1.98 -1.66
N HIS A 179 3.98 -2.40 -1.14
CA HIS A 179 5.27 -1.75 -1.23
C HIS A 179 6.29 -2.75 -1.78
N ASN A 180 6.79 -2.48 -2.98
CA ASN A 180 7.69 -3.37 -3.72
C ASN A 180 8.74 -2.52 -4.46
N TRP A 181 9.92 -3.09 -4.74
CA TRP A 181 11.03 -2.40 -5.38
C TRP A 181 11.61 -3.19 -6.56
N PRO A 182 10.97 -3.12 -7.74
CA PRO A 182 11.45 -3.77 -8.96
C PRO A 182 12.65 -3.04 -9.56
N GLN A 183 13.33 -3.72 -10.48
CA GLN A 183 14.24 -3.13 -11.45
C GLN A 183 13.44 -2.50 -12.60
N ILE A 184 13.65 -1.21 -12.89
CA ILE A 184 12.83 -0.46 -13.86
C ILE A 184 13.49 -0.29 -15.23
N ASP A 185 14.75 -0.67 -15.40
CA ASP A 185 15.50 -0.53 -16.65
C ASP A 185 16.59 -1.60 -16.79
N ALA A 186 17.21 -1.67 -17.96
CA ALA A 186 18.30 -2.61 -18.24
C ALA A 186 19.61 -2.30 -17.46
N ALA A 187 19.73 -1.12 -16.86
CA ALA A 187 20.90 -0.73 -16.10
C ALA A 187 20.87 -1.25 -14.65
N GLY A 188 19.76 -1.87 -14.21
CA GLY A 188 19.66 -2.39 -12.85
C GLY A 188 19.11 -1.39 -11.84
N THR A 189 18.50 -0.28 -12.30
CA THR A 189 17.95 0.74 -11.40
C THR A 189 16.77 0.15 -10.62
N VAL A 190 16.91 0.08 -9.29
CA VAL A 190 15.85 -0.39 -8.38
C VAL A 190 15.16 0.79 -7.75
N VAL A 191 13.83 0.83 -7.84
CA VAL A 191 13.03 1.94 -7.32
C VAL A 191 11.79 1.40 -6.62
N PRO A 192 11.57 1.71 -5.34
CA PRO A 192 10.37 1.31 -4.64
C PRO A 192 9.16 2.08 -5.15
N PHE A 193 8.01 1.42 -5.13
CA PHE A 193 6.71 2.06 -5.28
C PHE A 193 5.77 1.61 -4.17
N ILE A 194 4.82 2.48 -3.84
CA ILE A 194 3.70 2.15 -2.97
C ILE A 194 2.43 2.28 -3.81
N SER A 195 1.51 1.36 -3.61
CA SER A 195 0.16 1.50 -4.12
C SER A 195 -0.86 1.18 -3.05
N LEU A 196 -1.97 1.89 -3.12
CA LEU A 196 -3.16 1.71 -2.29
C LEU A 196 -4.28 1.28 -3.22
N ARG A 197 -5.09 0.31 -2.80
CA ARG A 197 -6.21 -0.17 -3.59
C ARG A 197 -7.43 -0.51 -2.76
N GLN A 198 -8.60 -0.23 -3.31
CA GLN A 198 -9.87 -0.60 -2.72
C GLN A 198 -10.53 -1.72 -3.54
N TRP A 199 -10.88 -2.81 -2.87
CA TRP A 199 -11.67 -3.89 -3.44
C TRP A 199 -13.15 -3.56 -3.28
N GLN A 200 -13.69 -2.71 -4.15
CA GLN A 200 -15.07 -2.22 -4.05
C GLN A 200 -16.05 -3.35 -4.42
N PRO A 201 -16.88 -3.84 -3.47
CA PRO A 201 -17.84 -4.90 -3.76
C PRO A 201 -18.89 -4.41 -4.76
N VAL A 202 -19.21 -5.26 -5.74
CA VAL A 202 -20.25 -5.02 -6.75
C VAL A 202 -21.37 -6.04 -6.57
N SER A 203 -20.97 -7.31 -6.47
CA SER A 203 -21.82 -8.45 -6.15
C SER A 203 -21.00 -9.50 -5.41
N GLU A 204 -21.60 -10.65 -5.13
CA GLU A 204 -20.92 -11.80 -4.57
C GLU A 204 -19.83 -12.39 -5.49
N CYS A 205 -19.88 -12.10 -6.79
CA CYS A 205 -18.97 -12.64 -7.81
C CYS A 205 -18.21 -11.56 -8.59
N GLU A 206 -18.36 -10.28 -8.25
CA GLU A 206 -17.73 -9.17 -8.97
C GLU A 206 -17.22 -8.09 -8.02
N THR A 207 -16.02 -7.57 -8.35
CA THR A 207 -15.33 -6.50 -7.62
C THR A 207 -14.87 -5.42 -8.59
N GLU A 208 -15.07 -4.16 -8.25
CA GLU A 208 -14.37 -3.05 -8.89
C GLU A 208 -13.07 -2.79 -8.14
N VAL A 209 -11.94 -2.89 -8.82
CA VAL A 209 -10.65 -2.54 -8.26
C VAL A 209 -10.40 -1.07 -8.52
N LEU A 210 -10.18 -0.30 -7.47
CA LEU A 210 -9.70 1.08 -7.56
C LEU A 210 -8.25 1.09 -7.09
N SER A 211 -7.29 1.31 -7.99
CA SER A 211 -5.86 1.27 -7.68
C SER A 211 -5.19 2.63 -7.86
N TRP A 212 -4.55 3.12 -6.81
CA TRP A 212 -3.80 4.36 -6.78
C TRP A 212 -2.31 4.10 -6.60
N PHE A 213 -1.50 4.84 -7.36
CA PHE A 213 -0.10 5.04 -7.03
C PHE A 213 0.01 6.04 -5.87
N VAL A 214 0.87 5.74 -4.90
CA VAL A 214 1.15 6.57 -3.73
C VAL A 214 2.62 7.00 -3.78
N VAL A 215 2.88 8.28 -3.56
CA VAL A 215 4.24 8.78 -3.40
C VAL A 215 4.30 9.89 -2.37
N ASP A 216 5.41 9.97 -1.65
CA ASP A 216 5.68 11.07 -0.74
C ASP A 216 5.65 12.42 -1.49
N ALA A 217 4.95 13.40 -0.91
CA ALA A 217 4.75 14.70 -1.53
C ALA A 217 6.08 15.49 -1.68
N ALA A 218 7.04 15.29 -0.77
CA ALA A 218 8.35 15.92 -0.80
C ALA A 218 9.37 15.16 -1.68
N ALA A 219 9.02 13.98 -2.22
CA ALA A 219 9.95 13.17 -3.00
C ALA A 219 10.50 13.92 -4.24
N PRO A 220 11.78 13.71 -4.59
CA PRO A 220 12.36 14.27 -5.81
C PRO A 220 11.55 13.93 -7.06
N LYS A 221 11.43 14.86 -8.00
CA LYS A 221 10.63 14.68 -9.24
C LYS A 221 11.04 13.44 -10.02
N GLU A 222 12.33 13.15 -10.07
CA GLU A 222 12.85 11.95 -10.74
C GLU A 222 12.41 10.67 -10.03
N PHE A 223 12.49 10.62 -8.70
CA PHE A 223 11.98 9.50 -7.91
C PHE A 223 10.48 9.31 -8.15
N LYS A 224 9.67 10.38 -8.10
CA LYS A 224 8.22 10.30 -8.39
C LYS A 224 7.94 9.68 -9.75
N ARG A 225 8.68 10.09 -10.80
CA ARG A 225 8.55 9.53 -12.16
C ARG A 225 8.94 8.05 -12.22
N ASN A 226 10.08 7.70 -11.64
CA ASN A 226 10.63 6.35 -11.70
C ASN A 226 9.82 5.37 -10.85
N SER A 227 9.35 5.80 -9.67
CA SER A 227 8.45 5.05 -8.80
C SER A 227 7.09 4.83 -9.44
N TYR A 228 6.54 5.82 -10.15
CA TYR A 228 5.32 5.63 -10.94
C TYR A 228 5.50 4.59 -12.06
N LYS A 229 6.66 4.61 -12.74
CA LYS A 229 7.00 3.58 -13.74
C LYS A 229 7.07 2.18 -13.08
N ALA A 230 7.74 2.06 -11.93
CA ALA A 230 7.81 0.82 -11.16
C ALA A 230 6.41 0.28 -10.81
N TYR A 231 5.51 1.16 -10.37
CA TYR A 231 4.10 0.82 -10.11
C TYR A 231 3.40 0.26 -11.36
N VAL A 232 3.38 1.00 -12.47
CA VAL A 232 2.65 0.58 -13.69
C VAL A 232 3.23 -0.69 -14.32
N MET A 233 4.53 -0.95 -14.15
CA MET A 233 5.15 -2.19 -14.58
C MET A 233 4.67 -3.40 -13.76
N CYS A 234 4.44 -3.22 -12.46
CA CYS A 234 4.13 -4.33 -11.56
C CYS A 234 2.63 -4.52 -11.32
N PHE A 235 1.91 -3.46 -10.96
CA PHE A 235 0.49 -3.50 -10.55
C PHE A 235 -0.37 -2.49 -11.32
N GLY A 236 -1.67 -2.54 -11.07
CA GLY A 236 -2.65 -1.77 -11.83
C GLY A 236 -3.17 -2.55 -13.04
N SER A 237 -4.04 -1.93 -13.84
CA SER A 237 -4.82 -2.60 -14.90
C SER A 237 -3.99 -3.28 -16.00
N SER A 238 -2.70 -2.98 -16.09
CA SER A 238 -1.76 -3.57 -17.06
C SER A 238 -0.44 -4.01 -16.41
N GLY A 239 -0.40 -4.15 -15.08
CA GLY A 239 0.80 -4.57 -14.35
C GLY A 239 1.08 -6.06 -14.57
N MET A 240 2.36 -6.45 -14.58
CA MET A 240 2.74 -7.85 -14.82
C MET A 240 2.33 -8.79 -13.67
N PHE A 241 2.29 -8.32 -12.42
CA PHE A 241 1.78 -9.12 -11.29
C PHE A 241 0.27 -9.19 -11.33
N GLU A 242 -0.38 -8.02 -11.42
CA GLU A 242 -1.83 -7.92 -11.31
C GLU A 242 -2.54 -8.77 -12.35
N GLN A 243 -2.00 -8.88 -13.57
CA GLN A 243 -2.57 -9.71 -14.63
C GLN A 243 -2.56 -11.21 -14.30
N ASP A 244 -1.61 -11.68 -13.51
CA ASP A 244 -1.57 -13.08 -13.05
C ASP A 244 -2.50 -13.30 -11.83
N ASP A 245 -2.85 -12.24 -11.09
CA ASP A 245 -3.72 -12.30 -9.91
C ASP A 245 -5.23 -12.27 -10.24
N VAL A 246 -5.63 -11.63 -11.35
CA VAL A 246 -7.04 -11.29 -11.68
C VAL A 246 -7.78 -12.27 -12.60
#